data_AF-A0A319E7N6-F1
#
_entry.id   AF-A0A319E7N6-F1
#
_cell.length_a   1.000
_cell.length_b   1.000
_cell.length_c   1.000
_cell.angle_alpha   90.00
_cell.angle_beta   90.00
_cell.angle_gamma   90.00
#
_symmetry.space_group_name_H-M   'P 1'
#
loop_
_entity.id
_entity.type
_entity.pdbx_description
1 polymer ?
#
loop_
_entity_poly.entity_id
_entity_poly.type
_entity_poly.pdbx_seq_one_letter_code
_entity_poly.pdbx_strand_id
1 'polypeptide(L)'
;MAKIVPPPEIILIIMDLLEGPRDMEALLTAFPRWEQVIPECYWRIRFIKTLILENEELPGPDNLDWKHAYHKIDHAFYGIPGLNNQRLIGRRLEKTRTIFFGHLRMGG
;
A
#
# COMPACT_ATOMS: atom_id res chain seq x y z
N MET A 1 17.12 -26.02 7.91
CA MET A 1 16.64 -25.62 6.57
C MET A 1 17.08 -24.19 6.31
N ALA A 2 17.91 -23.95 5.29
CA ALA A 2 18.22 -22.59 4.87
C ALA A 2 16.91 -21.95 4.39
N LYS A 3 16.33 -21.04 5.17
CA LYS A 3 15.17 -20.24 4.74
C LYS A 3 15.68 -19.30 3.66
N ILE A 4 15.53 -19.72 2.40
CA ILE A 4 15.82 -18.91 1.22
C ILE A 4 14.99 -17.64 1.35
N VAL A 5 15.66 -16.49 1.45
CA VAL A 5 15.01 -15.19 1.30
C VAL A 5 14.89 -14.95 -0.20
N PRO A 6 13.69 -14.78 -0.76
CA PRO A 6 13.55 -14.44 -2.17
C PRO A 6 14.29 -13.14 -2.49
N PRO A 7 14.65 -12.90 -3.77
CA PRO A 7 15.17 -11.60 -4.18
C PRO A 7 14.25 -10.45 -3.72
N PRO A 8 14.80 -9.31 -3.27
CA PRO A 8 14.00 -8.18 -2.78
C PRO A 8 12.89 -7.77 -3.75
N GLU A 9 13.16 -7.79 -5.05
CA GLU A 9 12.21 -7.41 -6.09
C GLU A 9 10.97 -8.30 -6.08
N ILE A 10 11.13 -9.60 -5.82
CA ILE A 10 10.02 -10.54 -5.72
C ILE A 10 9.18 -10.27 -4.47
N ILE A 11 9.82 -9.94 -3.36
CA ILE A 11 9.13 -9.59 -2.11
C ILE A 11 8.28 -8.32 -2.33
N LEU A 12 8.84 -7.30 -2.98
CA LEU A 12 8.11 -6.06 -3.27
C LEU A 12 6.92 -6.31 -4.21
N ILE A 13 7.06 -7.16 -5.23
CA ILE A 13 5.94 -7.55 -6.11
C ILE A 13 4.82 -8.24 -5.30
N ILE A 14 5.16 -9.17 -4.41
CA ILE A 14 4.18 -9.85 -3.56
C ILE A 14 3.48 -8.82 -2.66
N MET A 15 4.24 -7.92 -2.04
CA MET A 15 3.69 -6.89 -1.19
C MET A 15 2.75 -5.95 -1.95
N ASP A 16 3.06 -5.60 -3.20
CA ASP A 16 2.22 -4.77 -4.07
C ASP A 16 0.84 -5.38 -4.37
N LEU A 17 0.70 -6.70 -4.22
CA LEU A 17 -0.59 -7.39 -4.33
C LEU A 17 -1.45 -7.32 -3.06
N LEU A 18 -0.87 -6.89 -1.93
CA LEU A 18 -1.58 -6.81 -0.65
C LEU A 18 -2.39 -5.51 -0.54
N GLU A 19 -3.66 -5.62 -0.13
CA GLU A 19 -4.60 -4.50 -0.14
C GLU A 19 -4.35 -3.46 0.94
N GLY A 20 -3.76 -3.84 2.07
CA GLY A 20 -3.61 -2.89 3.18
C GLY A 20 -2.63 -3.28 4.28
N PRO A 21 -2.52 -2.41 5.31
CA PRO A 21 -1.52 -2.55 6.37
C PRO A 21 -1.60 -3.87 7.15
N ARG A 22 -2.82 -4.42 7.36
CA ARG A 22 -3.00 -5.69 8.08
C ARG A 22 -2.44 -6.89 7.33
N ASP A 23 -2.68 -6.96 6.02
CA ASP A 23 -2.18 -8.06 5.20
C ASP A 23 -0.65 -8.02 5.13
N MET A 24 -0.08 -6.82 5.07
CA MET A 24 1.36 -6.62 5.17
C MET A 24 1.92 -7.06 6.51
N GLU A 25 1.29 -6.65 7.62
CA GLU A 25 1.71 -7.05 8.96
C GLU A 25 1.66 -8.57 9.14
N ALA A 26 0.59 -9.21 8.64
CA ALA A 26 0.47 -10.67 8.65
C ALA A 26 1.60 -11.34 7.82
N LEU A 27 1.91 -10.83 6.63
CA LEU A 27 3.00 -11.34 5.79
C LEU A 27 4.35 -11.21 6.50
N LEU A 28 4.67 -10.04 7.05
CA LEU A 28 5.95 -9.81 7.72
C LEU A 28 6.08 -10.57 9.05
N THR A 29 4.97 -10.81 9.73
CA THR A 29 4.93 -11.70 10.91
C THR A 29 5.25 -13.14 10.52
N ALA A 30 4.74 -13.62 9.38
CA ALA A 30 5.03 -14.96 8.87
C ALA A 30 6.47 -15.08 8.32
N PHE A 31 7.00 -14.00 7.73
CA PHE A 31 8.32 -13.94 7.10
C PHE A 31 9.18 -12.79 7.65
N PRO A 32 9.63 -12.84 8.92
CA PRO A 32 10.29 -11.71 9.58
C PRO A 32 11.62 -11.28 8.94
N ARG A 33 12.27 -12.16 8.18
CA ARG A 33 13.51 -11.82 7.45
C ARG A 33 13.27 -10.96 6.22
N TRP A 34 12.05 -10.94 5.68
CA TRP A 34 11.73 -10.14 4.51
C TRP A 34 11.69 -8.65 4.86
N GLU A 35 11.41 -8.32 6.11
CA GLU A 35 11.40 -6.93 6.57
C GLU A 35 12.73 -6.21 6.31
N GLN A 36 13.85 -6.92 6.48
CA GLN A 36 15.19 -6.37 6.38
C GLN A 36 15.59 -5.94 4.96
N VAL A 37 14.84 -6.38 3.94
CA VAL A 37 15.16 -6.08 2.54
C VAL A 37 14.21 -5.05 1.93
N ILE A 38 13.28 -4.52 2.71
CA ILE A 38 12.31 -3.53 2.23
C ILE A 38 12.88 -2.13 2.51
N PRO A 39 13.12 -1.31 1.47
CA PRO A 39 13.67 0.03 1.66
C PRO A 39 12.60 1.01 2.15
N GLU A 40 13.01 2.04 2.87
CA GLU A 40 12.07 3.00 3.49
C GLU A 40 11.30 3.84 2.47
N CYS A 41 11.88 4.05 1.29
CA CYS A 41 11.19 4.64 0.15
C CYS A 41 9.97 3.82 -0.30
N TYR A 42 9.97 2.50 -0.13
CA TYR A 42 8.83 1.65 -0.46
C TYR A 42 7.64 1.95 0.45
N TRP A 43 7.86 2.00 1.76
CA TRP A 43 6.83 2.34 2.74
C TRP A 43 6.23 3.72 2.50
N ARG A 44 7.06 4.71 2.13
CA ARG A 44 6.60 6.04 1.73
C ARG A 44 5.67 5.98 0.52
N ILE A 45 6.07 5.29 -0.54
CA ILE A 45 5.24 5.14 -1.75
C ILE A 45 3.91 4.46 -1.40
N ARG A 46 3.94 3.42 -0.58
CA ARG A 46 2.74 2.72 -0.11
C ARG A 46 1.83 3.63 0.71
N PHE A 47 2.39 4.43 1.60
CA PHE A 47 1.65 5.41 2.41
C PHE A 47 0.91 6.42 1.53
N ILE A 48 1.62 7.04 0.58
CA ILE A 48 1.06 8.04 -0.34
C ILE A 48 -0.08 7.44 -1.16
N LYS A 49 0.15 6.29 -1.80
CA LYS A 49 -0.86 5.62 -2.62
C LYS A 49 -2.09 5.21 -1.83
N THR A 50 -1.90 4.77 -0.58
CA THR A 50 -3.01 4.29 0.26
C THR A 50 -3.91 5.43 0.73
N LEU A 51 -3.32 6.61 0.95
CA LEU A 51 -4.05 7.81 1.39
C LEU A 51 -4.41 8.77 0.26
N ILE A 52 -4.00 8.49 -0.99
CA ILE A 52 -4.24 9.34 -2.17
C ILE A 52 -3.67 10.75 -1.95
N LEU A 53 -2.39 10.81 -1.55
CA LEU A 53 -1.68 12.05 -1.23
C LEU A 53 -0.62 12.42 -2.28
N GLU A 54 -0.81 12.03 -3.55
CA GLU A 54 0.19 12.21 -4.60
C GLU A 54 0.58 13.67 -4.86
N ASN A 55 -0.32 14.61 -4.51
CA ASN A 55 -0.12 16.05 -4.71
C ASN A 55 0.31 16.78 -3.44
N GLU A 56 0.51 16.09 -2.32
CA GLU A 56 0.84 16.71 -1.04
C GLU A 56 2.36 16.80 -0.83
N GLU A 57 2.82 17.91 -0.27
CA GLU A 57 4.21 18.05 0.18
C GLU A 57 4.42 17.22 1.45
N LEU A 58 5.03 16.04 1.26
CA LEU A 58 5.31 15.10 2.33
C LEU A 58 6.82 15.01 2.60
N PRO A 59 7.22 14.67 3.85
CA PRO A 59 8.63 14.51 4.19
C PRO A 59 9.38 13.60 3.21
N GLY A 60 10.70 13.77 3.14
CA GLY A 60 11.57 12.88 2.38
C GLY A 60 11.56 11.45 2.93
N PRO A 61 12.05 10.46 2.14
CA PRO A 61 12.14 9.06 2.56
C PRO A 61 12.94 8.86 3.86
N ASP A 62 13.92 9.71 4.14
CA ASP A 62 14.79 9.58 5.31
C ASP A 62 14.33 10.42 6.52
N ASN A 63 13.26 11.19 6.37
CA ASN A 63 12.80 12.17 7.38
C ASN A 63 11.69 11.63 8.30
N LEU A 64 11.21 10.42 8.07
CA LEU A 64 10.12 9.80 8.82
C LEU A 64 10.30 8.28 8.84
N ASP A 65 9.90 7.62 9.92
CA ASP A 65 9.68 6.17 9.94
C ASP A 65 8.39 5.87 9.15
N TRP A 66 8.57 5.69 7.83
CA TRP A 66 7.47 5.50 6.91
C TRP A 66 6.77 4.16 7.12
N LYS A 67 7.51 3.13 7.54
CA LYS A 67 6.94 1.85 7.94
C LYS A 67 5.95 2.05 9.08
N HIS A 68 6.36 2.72 10.16
CA HIS A 68 5.49 2.97 11.30
C HIS A 68 4.27 3.82 10.89
N ALA A 69 4.49 4.87 10.10
CA ALA A 69 3.41 5.70 9.58
C ALA A 69 2.39 4.87 8.76
N TYR A 70 2.87 3.96 7.91
CA TYR A 70 2.05 3.07 7.10
C TYR A 70 1.18 2.13 7.95
N HIS A 71 1.75 1.49 8.96
CA HIS A 71 0.99 0.59 9.84
C HIS A 71 -0.07 1.32 10.67
N LYS A 72 0.10 2.62 10.92
CA LYS A 72 -0.88 3.44 11.65
C LYS A 72 -2.03 3.97 10.79
N ILE A 73 -2.00 3.77 9.46
CA ILE A 73 -3.05 4.22 8.55
C ILE A 73 -4.43 3.66 8.93
N ASP A 74 -4.52 2.39 9.33
CA ASP A 74 -5.81 1.80 9.71
C ASP A 74 -6.42 2.53 10.90
N HIS A 75 -5.63 2.89 11.91
CA HIS A 75 -6.10 3.71 13.03
C HIS A 75 -6.58 5.10 12.57
N ALA A 76 -5.90 5.71 11.59
CA ALA A 76 -6.32 6.98 11.03
C ALA A 76 -7.67 6.89 10.27
N PHE A 77 -7.92 5.79 9.54
CA PHE A 77 -9.20 5.59 8.85
C PHE A 77 -10.38 5.39 9.80
N TYR A 78 -10.19 4.70 10.92
CA TYR A 78 -11.25 4.56 11.93
C TYR A 78 -11.47 5.84 12.75
N GLY A 79 -10.44 6.67 12.91
CA GLY A 79 -10.51 7.89 13.70
C GLY A 79 -10.94 9.15 12.93
N ILE A 80 -10.74 9.19 11.61
CA ILE A 80 -10.94 10.39 10.78
C ILE A 80 -12.01 10.11 9.71
N PRO A 81 -13.25 10.60 9.89
CA PRO A 81 -14.35 10.35 8.95
C PRO A 81 -14.07 10.76 7.51
N GLY A 82 -13.28 11.83 7.31
CA GLY A 82 -12.90 12.34 5.98
C GLY A 82 -12.07 11.35 5.17
N LEU A 83 -11.08 10.70 5.80
CA LEU A 83 -10.22 9.71 5.16
C LEU A 83 -11.00 8.47 4.75
N ASN A 84 -11.92 8.02 5.61
CA ASN A 84 -12.75 6.84 5.31
C ASN A 84 -13.67 7.08 4.11
N ASN A 85 -14.26 8.28 4.02
CA ASN A 85 -15.05 8.68 2.86
C ASN A 85 -14.21 8.77 1.59
N GLN A 86 -13.00 9.34 1.65
CA GLN A 86 -12.07 9.39 0.53
C GLN A 86 -11.70 7.99 0.03
N ARG A 87 -11.37 7.05 0.92
CA ARG A 87 -11.09 5.64 0.56
C ARG A 87 -12.28 4.97 -0.11
N LEU A 88 -13.48 5.18 0.42
CA LEU A 88 -14.71 4.62 -0.15
C LEU A 88 -14.98 5.18 -1.55
N ILE A 89 -14.86 6.49 -1.72
CA ILE A 89 -15.03 7.17 -3.01
C ILE A 89 -13.97 6.67 -4.00
N GLY A 90 -12.70 6.62 -3.59
CA GLY A 90 -11.60 6.11 -4.42
C GLY A 90 -11.85 4.68 -4.92
N ARG A 91 -12.23 3.75 -4.02
CA ARG A 91 -12.59 2.37 -4.41
C ARG A 91 -13.76 2.32 -5.40
N ARG A 92 -14.77 3.19 -5.23
CA ARG A 92 -15.93 3.27 -6.15
C ARG A 92 -15.53 3.84 -7.52
N LEU A 93 -14.66 4.84 -7.54
CA LEU A 93 -14.15 5.44 -8.78
C LEU A 93 -13.31 4.43 -9.55
N GLU A 94 -12.40 3.71 -8.90
CA GLU A 94 -11.56 2.71 -9.56
C GLU A 94 -12.41 1.55 -10.11
N LYS A 95 -13.39 1.06 -9.35
CA LYS A 95 -14.33 0.04 -9.83
C LYS A 95 -15.12 0.52 -11.06
N THR A 96 -15.63 1.75 -11.01
CA THR A 96 -16.36 2.36 -12.14
C THR A 96 -15.45 2.49 -13.37
N ARG A 97 -14.20 2.92 -13.17
CA ARG A 97 -13.18 3.01 -14.20
C ARG A 97 -12.90 1.66 -14.85
N THR A 98 -12.70 0.60 -14.06
CA THR A 98 -12.46 -0.76 -14.60
C THR A 98 -13.64 -1.24 -15.44
N ILE A 99 -14.88 -1.02 -14.97
CA ILE A 99 -16.10 -1.37 -15.72
C ILE A 99 -16.17 -0.59 -17.03
N PHE A 100 -15.97 0.73 -16.98
CA PHE A 100 -16.02 1.60 -18.15
C PHE A 100 -15.00 1.20 -19.22
N PHE A 101 -13.74 0.99 -18.84
CA PHE A 101 -12.70 0.53 -19.78
C PHE A 101 -12.93 -0.91 -20.26
N GLY A 102 -13.50 -1.78 -19.42
CA GLY A 102 -13.91 -3.12 -19.83
C GLY A 102 -14.97 -3.10 -20.93
N HIS A 103 -15.96 -2.20 -20.82
CA HIS A 103 -16.98 -2.01 -21.86
C HIS A 103 -16.41 -1.45 -23.16
N LEU A 104 -15.50 -0.48 -23.10
CA LEU A 104 -14.85 0.08 -24.30
C LEU A 104 -13.99 -0.95 -25.05
N ARG A 105 -13.45 -1.94 -24.35
CA ARG A 105 -12.58 -2.97 -24.94
C ARG A 105 -13.33 -4.15 -25.54
N MET A 106 -14.63 -4.31 -25.25
CA MET A 106 -15.50 -5.35 -25.83
C MET A 106 -16.44 -4.84 -26.94
N GLY A 107 -16.46 -3.52 -27.19
CA GLY A 107 -17.32 -2.89 -28.20
C GLY A 107 -16.59 -2.42 -29.47
N GLY A 108 -15.33 -2.83 -29.67
CA GLY A 108 -14.50 -2.49 -30.85
C GLY A 108 -14.15 -3.71 -31.67
#